data_AF-A0A7S0UKP1-F1
#
_entry.id   AF-A0A7S0UKP1-F1
#
_cell.length_a   1.000
_cell.length_b   1.000
_cell.length_c   1.000
_cell.angle_alpha   90.00
_cell.angle_beta   90.00
_cell.angle_gamma   90.00
#
_symmetry.space_group_name_H-M   'P 1'
#
loop_
_entity.id
_entity.type
_entity.pdbx_description
1 polymer ?
#
loop_
_entity_poly.entity_id
_entity_poly.type
_entity_poly.pdbx_seq_one_letter_code
_entity_poly.pdbx_strand_id
1 'polypeptide(L)'
;MKFSIISVVSILSLANGFIFDKLAPNVAPLAELSHLVEAQTDQRLSMGLDIGKPGDISRIAINELVVDLSKRAPSDHDGIVKMPGAHGPLPSLSGGLRALTTVKDGSFISMAGSEVVKALNGCWEIIWKKGAPCGSIICGFELDRDYKRNDATLPKGPVYVSFNTWSSEGLKQEQEKKERVMKLANGAESKKDEEIAKMKETNNVVQKALHYFNALSAAEEYSQQPKRRMELVPSYDEVIHFEGDMYVSVKGCVWTKDKNNVNPVILGSATMKSVPKTDGRLAS
;
A
#
# COMPACT_ATOMS: atom_id res chain seq x y z
N MET A 1 19.18 -16.86 35.94
CA MET A 1 18.95 -15.61 35.17
C MET A 1 18.20 -15.97 33.90
N LYS A 2 16.93 -15.57 33.77
CA LYS A 2 16.16 -15.72 32.53
C LYS A 2 16.29 -14.43 31.75
N PHE A 3 17.01 -14.44 30.64
CA PHE A 3 17.01 -13.32 29.69
C PHE A 3 15.72 -13.40 28.88
N SER A 4 14.71 -12.62 29.28
CA SER A 4 13.58 -12.31 28.41
C SER A 4 14.08 -11.37 27.33
N ILE A 5 14.36 -11.91 26.15
CA ILE A 5 14.50 -11.13 24.92
C ILE A 5 13.10 -10.60 24.61
N ILE A 6 12.86 -9.34 24.94
CA ILE A 6 11.68 -8.61 24.49
C ILE A 6 11.92 -8.31 23.01
N SER A 7 11.51 -9.22 22.14
CA SER A 7 11.38 -8.94 20.72
C SER A 7 10.23 -7.96 20.55
N VAL A 8 10.55 -6.67 20.49
CA VAL A 8 9.65 -5.64 19.99
C VAL A 8 9.44 -5.91 18.50
N VAL A 9 8.49 -6.78 18.20
CA VAL A 9 7.95 -6.95 16.84
C VAL A 9 7.11 -5.72 16.58
N SER A 10 7.76 -4.62 16.21
CA SER A 10 7.09 -3.51 15.55
C SER A 10 6.52 -4.06 14.25
N ILE A 11 5.24 -4.39 14.25
CA ILE A 11 4.45 -4.61 13.04
C ILE A 11 4.33 -3.23 12.37
N LEU A 12 5.42 -2.80 11.73
CA LEU A 12 5.41 -1.73 10.77
C LEU A 12 4.53 -2.21 9.63
N SER A 13 3.28 -1.74 9.65
CA SER A 13 2.29 -1.87 8.58
C SER A 13 2.97 -1.81 7.21
N LEU A 14 2.98 -2.96 6.52
CA LEU A 14 3.68 -3.23 5.26
C LEU A 14 3.34 -2.24 4.14
N ALA A 15 2.22 -1.52 4.23
CA ALA A 15 1.83 -0.52 3.23
C ALA A 15 2.46 0.86 3.43
N ASN A 16 3.10 1.14 4.57
CA ASN A 16 3.71 2.44 4.89
C ASN A 16 5.23 2.51 4.67
N GLY A 17 5.85 1.42 4.19
CA GLY A 17 7.30 1.24 4.18
C GLY A 17 8.09 2.24 3.32
N PHE A 18 7.44 3.03 2.47
CA PHE A 18 8.11 4.04 1.64
C PHE A 18 7.74 5.49 1.97
N ILE A 19 6.59 5.75 2.60
CA ILE A 19 6.12 7.13 2.86
C ILE A 19 6.64 7.66 4.20
N PHE A 20 6.74 6.82 5.23
CA PHE A 20 6.93 7.28 6.62
C PHE A 20 8.22 6.79 7.30
N ASP A 21 9.15 6.21 6.54
CA ASP A 21 10.42 5.77 7.12
C ASP A 21 11.24 7.01 7.53
N LYS A 22 11.38 7.21 8.85
CA LYS A 22 12.08 8.30 9.56
C LYS A 22 12.28 9.56 8.73
N LEU A 23 11.26 10.42 8.73
CA LEU A 23 11.28 11.72 8.09
C LEU A 23 12.40 12.60 8.69
N ALA A 24 13.45 12.82 7.93
CA ALA A 24 14.45 13.84 8.23
C ALA A 24 13.79 15.24 8.15
N PRO A 25 14.19 16.22 8.97
CA PRO A 25 13.50 17.51 9.04
C PRO A 25 13.61 18.41 7.79
N ASN A 26 14.42 18.03 6.77
CA ASN A 26 14.64 18.84 5.56
C ASN A 26 14.36 18.04 4.27
N VAL A 27 13.18 17.46 4.16
CA VAL A 27 12.79 16.74 2.95
C VAL A 27 12.06 17.68 2.00
N ALA A 28 12.61 17.84 0.79
CA ALA A 28 11.93 18.55 -0.29
C ALA A 28 10.93 17.65 -1.03
N PRO A 29 9.82 18.19 -1.56
CA PRO A 29 8.96 17.47 -2.49
C PRO A 29 9.67 17.21 -3.83
N LEU A 30 9.15 16.26 -4.60
CA LEU A 30 9.54 16.08 -5.99
C LEU A 30 9.27 17.37 -6.78
N ALA A 31 10.25 17.83 -7.58
CA ALA A 31 10.18 19.14 -8.25
C ALA A 31 8.98 19.27 -9.21
N GLU A 32 8.57 18.17 -9.83
CA GLU A 32 7.49 18.12 -10.83
C GLU A 32 6.17 17.60 -10.26
N LEU A 33 6.02 17.55 -8.92
CA LEU A 33 4.84 16.98 -8.27
C LEU A 33 3.54 17.69 -8.68
N SER A 34 3.56 19.01 -8.86
CA SER A 34 2.39 19.76 -9.34
C SER A 34 1.96 19.34 -10.75
N HIS A 35 2.92 19.15 -11.66
CA HIS A 35 2.65 18.69 -13.02
C HIS A 35 2.09 17.27 -13.03
N LEU A 36 2.61 16.40 -12.18
CA LEU A 36 2.08 15.04 -12.03
C LEU A 36 0.63 15.03 -11.52
N VAL A 37 0.32 15.86 -10.52
CA VAL A 37 -1.06 16.01 -9.99
C VAL A 37 -1.99 16.55 -11.07
N GLU A 38 -1.55 17.54 -11.84
CA GLU A 38 -2.34 18.09 -12.94
C GLU A 38 -2.59 17.05 -14.04
N ALA A 39 -1.61 16.23 -14.40
CA ALA A 39 -1.75 15.16 -15.38
C ALA A 39 -2.74 14.05 -14.95
N GLN A 40 -2.99 13.88 -13.65
CA GLN A 40 -3.96 12.89 -13.15
C GLN A 40 -5.38 13.43 -13.04
N THR A 41 -5.55 14.73 -13.26
CA THR A 41 -6.86 15.35 -13.24
C THR A 41 -7.74 14.71 -14.31
N ASP A 42 -9.02 14.52 -13.99
CA ASP A 42 -10.03 13.93 -14.86
C ASP A 42 -9.83 12.44 -15.19
N GLN A 43 -8.93 11.75 -14.50
CA GLN A 43 -8.87 10.29 -14.59
C GLN A 43 -9.97 9.62 -13.77
N ARG A 44 -10.49 8.51 -14.31
CA ARG A 44 -11.52 7.68 -13.67
C ARG A 44 -10.92 6.38 -13.17
N LEU A 45 -11.09 6.14 -11.87
CA LEU A 45 -10.55 4.97 -11.19
C LEU A 45 -11.70 4.08 -10.70
N SER A 46 -11.57 2.78 -10.90
CA SER A 46 -12.39 1.77 -10.23
C SER A 46 -11.56 1.11 -9.14
N MET A 47 -12.05 1.17 -7.91
CA MET A 47 -11.45 0.58 -6.74
C MET A 47 -12.28 -0.60 -6.24
N GLY A 48 -11.60 -1.70 -5.90
CA GLY A 48 -12.15 -2.80 -5.12
C GLY A 48 -11.48 -2.84 -3.75
N LEU A 49 -12.25 -2.95 -2.68
CA LEU A 49 -11.76 -2.98 -1.30
C LEU A 49 -12.04 -4.36 -0.72
N ASP A 50 -11.03 -5.02 -0.15
CA ASP A 50 -11.18 -6.27 0.60
C ASP A 50 -10.85 -6.01 2.07
N ILE A 51 -11.89 -5.82 2.89
CA ILE A 51 -11.77 -5.48 4.31
C ILE A 51 -11.80 -6.76 5.14
N GLY A 52 -10.79 -6.93 5.99
CA GLY A 52 -10.58 -8.12 6.81
C GLY A 52 -9.09 -8.36 7.05
N LYS A 53 -8.73 -9.11 8.09
CA LYS A 53 -7.32 -9.44 8.30
C LYS A 53 -6.88 -10.51 7.30
N PRO A 54 -5.61 -10.47 6.85
CA PRO A 54 -5.05 -11.55 6.04
C PRO A 54 -5.20 -12.90 6.75
N GLY A 55 -5.87 -13.86 6.11
CA GLY A 55 -6.12 -15.19 6.66
C GLY A 55 -7.48 -15.39 7.34
N ASP A 56 -8.21 -14.32 7.63
CA ASP A 56 -9.56 -14.43 8.19
C ASP A 56 -10.57 -14.88 7.12
N ILE A 57 -11.54 -15.70 7.56
CA ILE A 57 -12.67 -16.17 6.73
C ILE A 57 -13.69 -15.04 6.53
N SER A 58 -13.85 -14.19 7.55
CA SER A 58 -14.77 -13.06 7.52
C SER A 58 -14.18 -11.88 6.75
N ARG A 59 -14.79 -11.52 5.62
CA ARG A 59 -14.34 -10.41 4.75
C ARG A 59 -15.50 -9.61 4.18
N ILE A 60 -15.30 -8.31 4.00
CA ILE A 60 -16.19 -7.43 3.24
C ILE A 60 -15.47 -7.06 1.93
N ALA A 61 -15.89 -7.71 0.84
CA ALA A 61 -15.45 -7.36 -0.51
C ALA A 61 -16.39 -6.31 -1.09
N ILE A 62 -15.93 -5.05 -1.13
CA ILE A 62 -16.64 -3.91 -1.74
C ILE A 62 -16.11 -3.78 -3.16
N ASN A 63 -16.99 -3.98 -4.13
CA ASN A 63 -16.63 -3.90 -5.54
C ASN A 63 -17.21 -2.64 -6.18
N GLU A 64 -16.60 -2.24 -7.29
CA GLU A 64 -17.13 -1.21 -8.21
C GLU A 64 -17.29 0.19 -7.61
N LEU A 65 -16.44 0.57 -6.65
CA LEU A 65 -16.34 1.97 -6.22
C LEU A 65 -15.62 2.76 -7.32
N VAL A 66 -16.36 3.54 -8.10
CA VAL A 66 -15.81 4.31 -9.22
C VAL A 66 -15.76 5.79 -8.85
N VAL A 67 -14.59 6.40 -9.01
CA VAL A 67 -14.32 7.79 -8.63
C VAL A 67 -13.59 8.52 -9.75
N ASP A 68 -13.84 9.82 -9.85
CA ASP A 68 -13.12 10.73 -10.73
C ASP A 68 -12.18 11.63 -9.91
N LEU A 69 -10.91 11.69 -10.34
CA LEU A 69 -9.89 12.57 -9.77
C LEU A 69 -10.13 14.01 -10.23
N SER A 70 -10.87 14.80 -9.45
CA SER A 70 -11.23 16.17 -9.87
C SER A 70 -10.08 17.15 -9.72
N LYS A 71 -10.04 18.20 -10.57
CA LYS A 71 -9.13 19.35 -10.42
C LYS A 71 -9.52 20.25 -9.25
N ARG A 72 -10.81 20.23 -8.87
CA ARG A 72 -11.37 21.19 -7.92
C ARG A 72 -10.70 21.03 -6.57
N ALA A 73 -10.24 22.13 -6.00
CA ALA A 73 -9.93 22.14 -4.57
C ALA A 73 -11.26 21.98 -3.81
N PRO A 74 -11.30 21.16 -2.76
CA PRO A 74 -12.48 21.13 -1.90
C PRO A 74 -12.72 22.49 -1.28
N SER A 75 -13.99 22.88 -1.08
CA SER A 75 -14.29 24.13 -0.40
C SER A 75 -14.14 23.96 1.12
N ASP A 76 -13.69 25.00 1.83
CA ASP A 76 -13.48 24.97 3.28
C ASP A 76 -14.76 24.63 4.09
N HIS A 77 -15.93 24.65 3.45
CA HIS A 77 -17.22 24.34 4.06
C HIS A 77 -17.64 22.86 3.94
N ASP A 78 -16.94 22.03 3.16
CA ASP A 78 -17.43 20.71 2.72
C ASP A 78 -17.19 19.55 3.71
N GLY A 79 -16.79 19.80 4.96
CA GLY A 79 -16.61 18.71 5.93
C GLY A 79 -15.64 17.63 5.43
N ILE A 80 -14.60 18.05 4.70
CA ILE A 80 -13.65 17.16 4.03
C ILE A 80 -12.84 16.30 4.98
N VAL A 81 -12.48 15.11 4.49
CA VAL A 81 -11.58 14.21 5.20
C VAL A 81 -10.19 14.83 5.32
N LYS A 82 -9.63 14.80 6.53
CA LYS A 82 -8.28 15.31 6.82
C LYS A 82 -7.21 14.38 6.22
N MET A 83 -6.71 14.74 5.06
CA MET A 83 -5.69 13.97 4.34
C MET A 83 -4.30 13.98 5.02
N PRO A 84 -3.57 12.86 5.03
CA PRO A 84 -2.34 12.66 5.81
C PRO A 84 -1.12 13.44 5.31
N GLY A 85 -1.07 13.89 4.05
CA GLY A 85 -0.04 14.75 3.51
C GLY A 85 -0.34 16.20 3.87
N ALA A 86 -1.40 16.76 3.26
CA ALA A 86 -1.78 18.17 3.42
C ALA A 86 -2.04 18.59 4.87
N HIS A 87 -2.63 17.72 5.71
CA HIS A 87 -2.90 18.00 7.13
C HIS A 87 -1.95 17.25 8.07
N GLY A 88 -0.92 16.61 7.51
CA GLY A 88 0.05 15.83 8.26
C GLY A 88 1.19 16.65 8.85
N PRO A 89 2.21 15.97 9.39
CA PRO A 89 3.40 16.61 9.93
C PRO A 89 4.27 17.29 8.86
N LEU A 90 4.17 16.88 7.60
CA LEU A 90 4.93 17.45 6.48
C LEU A 90 4.03 17.80 5.28
N PRO A 91 3.25 18.89 5.36
CA PRO A 91 2.38 19.32 4.26
C PRO A 91 3.11 19.64 2.96
N SER A 92 4.39 20.03 3.04
CA SER A 92 5.23 20.35 1.88
C SER A 92 5.48 19.19 0.93
N LEU A 93 5.22 17.93 1.35
CA LEU A 93 5.38 16.75 0.51
C LEU A 93 4.11 16.39 -0.28
N SER A 94 2.99 17.04 0.04
CA SER A 94 1.74 16.86 -0.68
C SER A 94 1.73 17.69 -1.96
N GLY A 95 1.20 17.11 -3.04
CA GLY A 95 0.93 17.81 -4.29
C GLY A 95 -0.31 18.71 -4.23
N GLY A 96 -0.94 18.82 -3.06
CA GLY A 96 -2.13 19.62 -2.82
C GLY A 96 -3.41 18.78 -2.76
N LEU A 97 -4.36 19.28 -1.99
CA LEU A 97 -5.64 18.63 -1.76
C LEU A 97 -6.60 18.86 -2.95
N ARG A 98 -7.20 17.78 -3.43
CA ARG A 98 -8.16 17.80 -4.54
C ARG A 98 -9.43 17.04 -4.17
N ALA A 99 -10.57 17.47 -4.70
CA ALA A 99 -11.84 16.80 -4.49
C ALA A 99 -11.89 15.49 -5.27
N LEU A 100 -12.51 14.47 -4.67
CA LEU A 100 -12.79 13.20 -5.30
C LEU A 100 -14.29 13.13 -5.57
N THR A 101 -14.70 12.91 -6.82
CA THR A 101 -16.12 12.82 -7.18
C THR A 101 -16.51 11.36 -7.33
N THR A 102 -17.42 10.88 -6.49
CA THR A 102 -17.94 9.51 -6.60
C THR A 102 -18.87 9.41 -7.82
N VAL A 103 -18.51 8.56 -8.78
CA VAL A 103 -19.31 8.28 -9.99
C VAL A 103 -20.27 7.12 -9.72
N LYS A 104 -19.79 6.09 -9.01
CA LYS A 104 -20.56 4.93 -8.61
C LYS A 104 -20.14 4.50 -7.21
N ASP A 105 -21.10 4.39 -6.31
CA ASP A 105 -20.88 3.84 -4.98
C ASP A 105 -20.52 2.35 -5.07
N GLY A 106 -19.61 1.92 -4.19
CA GLY A 106 -19.27 0.50 -4.07
C GLY A 106 -20.40 -0.28 -3.42
N SER A 107 -20.44 -1.59 -3.65
CA SER A 107 -21.40 -2.46 -2.97
C SER A 107 -20.79 -3.79 -2.53
N PHE A 108 -21.40 -4.41 -1.53
CA PHE A 108 -21.05 -5.75 -1.06
C PHE A 108 -22.31 -6.53 -0.69
N ILE A 109 -22.18 -7.85 -0.59
CA ILE A 109 -23.28 -8.73 -0.17
C ILE A 109 -23.18 -8.96 1.34
N SER A 110 -24.11 -8.40 2.10
CA SER A 110 -24.31 -8.68 3.52
C SER A 110 -25.25 -9.87 3.74
N MET A 111 -25.51 -10.24 4.99
CA MET A 111 -26.50 -11.27 5.32
C MET A 111 -27.94 -10.84 5.00
N ALA A 112 -28.19 -9.53 4.86
CA ALA A 112 -29.49 -8.97 4.52
C ALA A 112 -29.67 -8.74 3.00
N GLY A 113 -28.64 -9.02 2.19
CA GLY A 113 -28.65 -8.83 0.75
C GLY A 113 -27.57 -7.84 0.29
N SER A 114 -27.78 -7.21 -0.86
CA SER A 114 -26.82 -6.25 -1.42
C SER A 114 -26.90 -4.93 -0.65
N GLU A 115 -25.77 -4.49 -0.09
CA GLU A 115 -25.63 -3.20 0.58
C GLU A 115 -24.69 -2.28 -0.19
N VAL A 116 -25.09 -1.02 -0.34
CA VAL A 116 -24.32 0.03 -1.00
C VAL A 116 -23.53 0.81 0.05
N VAL A 117 -22.25 1.02 -0.22
CA VAL A 117 -21.30 1.78 0.60
C VAL A 117 -21.17 3.18 0.02
N LYS A 118 -21.74 4.15 0.73
CA LYS A 118 -21.71 5.56 0.30
C LYS A 118 -20.39 6.21 0.67
N ALA A 119 -19.64 6.66 -0.34
CA ALA A 119 -18.41 7.41 -0.15
C ALA A 119 -18.71 8.92 -0.20
N LEU A 120 -18.71 9.59 0.96
CA LEU A 120 -19.00 11.01 1.11
C LEU A 120 -17.71 11.84 1.26
N ASN A 121 -17.78 13.13 0.94
CA ASN A 121 -16.72 14.12 1.19
C ASN A 121 -15.33 13.67 0.72
N GLY A 122 -15.30 13.02 -0.45
CA GLY A 122 -14.09 12.41 -0.99
C GLY A 122 -13.03 13.44 -1.34
N CYS A 123 -11.77 13.12 -1.01
CA CYS A 123 -10.59 13.90 -1.36
C CYS A 123 -9.47 12.98 -1.84
N TRP A 124 -8.54 13.52 -2.61
CA TRP A 124 -7.32 12.81 -2.97
C TRP A 124 -6.11 13.74 -2.96
N GLU A 125 -4.94 13.14 -2.81
CA GLU A 125 -3.64 13.82 -2.93
C GLU A 125 -2.56 12.83 -3.39
N ILE A 126 -1.47 13.36 -3.93
CA ILE A 126 -0.23 12.60 -4.19
C ILE A 126 0.82 13.11 -3.20
N ILE A 127 1.48 12.19 -2.50
CA ILE A 127 2.60 12.49 -1.62
C ILE A 127 3.86 11.91 -2.22
N TRP A 128 4.86 12.74 -2.49
CA TRP A 128 6.13 12.27 -3.06
C TRP A 128 7.34 13.07 -2.57
N LYS A 129 8.26 12.36 -1.94
CA LYS A 129 9.54 12.87 -1.46
C LYS A 129 10.59 12.90 -2.57
N LYS A 130 11.36 14.00 -2.66
CA LYS A 130 12.53 14.08 -3.56
C LYS A 130 13.53 12.97 -3.25
N GLY A 131 13.97 12.27 -4.29
CA GLY A 131 14.94 11.17 -4.21
C GLY A 131 14.35 9.85 -3.68
N ALA A 132 13.05 9.79 -3.36
CA ALA A 132 12.38 8.53 -3.12
C ALA A 132 12.00 7.86 -4.46
N PRO A 133 12.22 6.55 -4.60
CA PRO A 133 11.91 5.83 -5.84
C PRO A 133 10.40 5.73 -6.11
N CYS A 134 9.58 5.93 -5.08
CA CYS A 134 8.13 5.92 -5.17
C CYS A 134 7.51 7.00 -4.27
N GLY A 135 6.30 7.40 -4.64
CA GLY A 135 5.38 8.19 -3.84
C GLY A 135 4.13 7.40 -3.55
N SER A 136 3.05 8.08 -3.19
CA SER A 136 1.75 7.45 -3.02
C SER A 136 0.62 8.37 -3.40
N ILE A 137 -0.35 7.81 -4.10
CA ILE A 137 -1.66 8.43 -4.31
C ILE A 137 -2.59 7.93 -3.22
N ILE A 138 -3.25 8.87 -2.55
CA ILE A 138 -4.14 8.59 -1.42
C ILE A 138 -5.51 9.18 -1.74
N CYS A 139 -6.53 8.34 -1.67
CA CYS A 139 -7.93 8.73 -1.75
C CYS A 139 -8.55 8.56 -0.37
N GLY A 140 -9.10 9.63 0.21
CA GLY A 140 -9.83 9.62 1.48
C GLY A 140 -11.31 9.91 1.24
N PHE A 141 -12.19 9.24 1.97
CA PHE A 141 -13.63 9.51 1.97
C PHE A 141 -14.23 9.18 3.34
N GLU A 142 -15.36 9.80 3.64
CA GLU A 142 -16.11 9.60 4.87
C GLU A 142 -17.25 8.61 4.64
N LEU A 143 -17.36 7.65 5.56
CA LEU A 143 -18.45 6.70 5.60
C LEU A 143 -19.52 7.17 6.58
N ASP A 144 -20.79 7.06 6.17
CA ASP A 144 -21.96 7.51 6.92
C ASP A 144 -22.33 6.61 8.11
N ARG A 145 -22.02 5.32 8.00
CA ARG A 145 -22.32 4.28 8.99
C ARG A 145 -21.25 3.17 8.99
N ASP A 146 -21.32 2.32 10.02
CA ASP A 146 -20.54 1.09 10.05
C ASP A 146 -21.12 0.08 9.05
N TYR A 147 -20.26 -0.52 8.24
CA TYR A 147 -20.63 -1.63 7.37
C TYR A 147 -20.05 -2.92 7.93
N LYS A 148 -20.88 -3.95 8.14
CA LYS A 148 -20.49 -5.19 8.81
C LYS A 148 -20.89 -6.42 8.00
N ARG A 149 -20.01 -7.42 8.00
CA ARG A 149 -20.31 -8.77 7.52
C ARG A 149 -19.58 -9.76 8.41
N ASN A 150 -20.33 -10.58 9.14
CA ASN A 150 -19.79 -11.48 10.18
C ASN A 150 -18.91 -10.68 11.17
N ASP A 151 -17.64 -11.07 11.32
CA ASP A 151 -16.67 -10.42 12.21
C ASP A 151 -15.93 -9.23 11.57
N ALA A 152 -16.08 -9.05 10.25
CA ALA A 152 -15.43 -7.96 9.53
C ALA A 152 -16.28 -6.69 9.68
N THR A 153 -15.63 -5.59 10.07
CA THR A 153 -16.26 -4.28 10.24
C THR A 153 -15.44 -3.22 9.50
N LEU A 154 -16.11 -2.50 8.62
CA LEU A 154 -15.63 -1.25 8.05
C LEU A 154 -16.26 -0.10 8.86
N PRO A 155 -15.48 0.60 9.70
CA PRO A 155 -16.02 1.58 10.64
C PRO A 155 -16.49 2.84 9.93
N LYS A 156 -17.50 3.48 10.52
CA LYS A 156 -17.97 4.82 10.20
C LYS A 156 -16.84 5.84 10.33
N GLY A 157 -16.86 6.87 9.48
CA GLY A 157 -15.93 7.99 9.53
C GLY A 157 -14.87 7.92 8.42
N PRO A 158 -13.68 8.49 8.63
CA PRO A 158 -12.69 8.66 7.58
C PRO A 158 -11.99 7.34 7.25
N VAL A 159 -12.06 6.95 5.97
CA VAL A 159 -11.35 5.80 5.41
C VAL A 159 -10.45 6.28 4.29
N TYR A 160 -9.25 5.72 4.22
CA TYR A 160 -8.22 6.06 3.26
C TYR A 160 -7.84 4.82 2.47
N VAL A 161 -7.66 5.02 1.17
CA VAL A 161 -7.15 4.03 0.23
C VAL A 161 -5.88 4.60 -0.36
N SER A 162 -4.77 3.87 -0.26
CA SER A 162 -3.49 4.33 -0.79
C SER A 162 -2.84 3.30 -1.71
N PHE A 163 -2.28 3.81 -2.81
CA PHE A 163 -1.53 3.04 -3.81
C PHE A 163 -0.15 3.66 -4.01
N ASN A 164 0.87 2.81 -4.20
CA ASN A 164 2.23 3.28 -4.46
C ASN A 164 2.35 3.79 -5.90
N THR A 165 2.94 4.97 -6.07
CA THR A 165 3.22 5.59 -7.37
C THR A 165 4.71 5.54 -7.65
N TRP A 166 5.10 5.27 -8.90
CA TRP A 166 6.48 5.08 -9.32
C TRP A 166 6.76 5.90 -10.56
N SER A 167 7.99 6.39 -10.72
CA SER A 167 8.47 6.84 -12.03
C SER A 167 8.94 5.61 -12.83
N SER A 168 9.01 5.73 -14.16
CA SER A 168 9.54 4.64 -15.01
C SER A 168 10.93 4.21 -14.57
N GLU A 169 11.81 5.18 -14.33
CA GLU A 169 13.18 4.94 -13.90
C GLU A 169 13.22 4.33 -12.49
N GLY A 170 12.46 4.87 -11.54
CA GLY A 170 12.43 4.39 -10.15
C GLY A 170 11.90 2.97 -10.04
N LEU A 171 10.87 2.62 -10.82
CA LEU A 171 10.33 1.27 -10.88
C LEU A 171 11.36 0.27 -11.42
N LYS A 172 12.00 0.60 -12.54
CA LYS A 172 13.01 -0.26 -13.16
C LYS A 172 14.18 -0.53 -12.21
N GLN A 173 14.72 0.52 -11.58
CA GLN A 173 15.83 0.40 -10.64
C GLN A 173 15.48 -0.48 -9.43
N GLU A 174 14.30 -0.30 -8.84
CA GLU A 174 13.89 -1.12 -7.69
C GLU A 174 13.51 -2.56 -8.09
N GLN A 175 13.05 -2.80 -9.33
CA GLN A 175 12.84 -4.16 -9.84
C GLN A 175 14.16 -4.92 -10.06
N GLU A 176 15.17 -4.28 -10.67
CA GLU A 176 16.52 -4.87 -10.81
C GLU A 176 17.12 -5.20 -9.44
N LYS A 177 16.91 -4.30 -8.46
CA LYS A 177 17.32 -4.51 -7.08
C LYS A 177 16.54 -5.65 -6.40
N LYS A 178 15.22 -5.74 -6.62
CA LYS A 178 14.38 -6.86 -6.17
C LYS A 178 14.92 -8.18 -6.69
N GLU A 179 15.20 -8.28 -7.98
CA GLU A 179 15.73 -9.50 -8.60
C GLU A 179 17.06 -9.91 -7.96
N ARG A 180 17.99 -8.96 -7.80
CA ARG A 180 19.29 -9.21 -7.15
C ARG A 180 19.13 -9.70 -5.70
N VAL A 181 18.29 -9.04 -4.91
CA VAL A 181 18.05 -9.41 -3.50
C VAL A 181 17.38 -10.78 -3.42
N MET A 182 16.40 -11.06 -4.27
CA MET A 182 15.72 -12.35 -4.32
C MET A 182 16.68 -13.47 -4.73
N LYS A 183 17.58 -13.23 -5.69
CA LYS A 183 18.62 -14.19 -6.10
C LYS A 183 19.58 -14.50 -4.95
N LEU A 184 20.02 -13.49 -4.20
CA LEU A 184 20.89 -13.68 -3.03
C LEU A 184 20.16 -14.45 -1.92
N ALA A 185 18.90 -14.09 -1.63
CA ALA A 185 18.08 -14.78 -0.65
C ALA A 185 17.89 -16.26 -1.03
N ASN A 186 17.46 -16.54 -2.25
CA ASN A 186 17.26 -17.91 -2.72
C ASN A 186 18.57 -18.72 -2.71
N GLY A 187 19.70 -18.08 -3.03
CA GLY A 187 21.02 -18.71 -2.92
C GLY A 187 21.41 -19.06 -1.49
N ALA A 188 21.16 -18.17 -0.52
CA ALA A 188 21.39 -18.43 0.89
C ALA A 188 20.47 -19.54 1.43
N GLU A 189 19.20 -19.57 0.98
CA GLU A 189 18.25 -20.62 1.33
C GLU A 189 18.69 -22.00 0.79
N SER A 190 19.13 -22.07 -0.48
CA SER A 190 19.67 -23.30 -1.07
C SER A 190 20.91 -23.79 -0.31
N LYS A 191 21.86 -22.90 -0.01
CA LYS A 191 23.07 -23.26 0.78
C LYS A 191 22.71 -23.81 2.16
N LYS A 192 21.73 -23.20 2.84
CA LYS A 192 21.24 -23.67 4.14
C LYS A 192 20.69 -25.09 4.02
N ASP A 193 19.86 -25.34 3.01
CA ASP A 193 19.24 -26.65 2.79
C ASP A 193 20.29 -27.73 2.42
N GLU A 194 21.29 -27.38 1.59
CA GLU A 194 22.41 -28.25 1.23
C GLU A 194 23.27 -28.63 2.46
N GLU A 195 23.63 -27.68 3.32
CA GLU A 195 24.42 -27.96 4.52
C GLU A 195 23.62 -28.78 5.55
N ILE A 196 22.30 -28.56 5.65
CA ILE A 196 21.41 -29.40 6.46
C ILE A 196 21.38 -30.84 5.92
N ALA A 197 21.38 -31.04 4.59
CA ALA A 197 21.45 -32.37 3.99
C ALA A 197 22.78 -33.07 4.32
N LYS A 198 23.92 -32.38 4.13
CA LYS A 198 25.27 -32.90 4.48
C LYS A 198 25.38 -33.27 5.96
N MET A 199 24.80 -32.47 6.85
CA MET A 199 24.73 -32.76 8.29
C MET A 199 23.98 -34.07 8.58
N LYS A 200 22.90 -34.36 7.85
CA LYS A 200 22.11 -35.59 8.03
C LYS A 200 22.86 -36.83 7.54
N GLU A 201 23.60 -36.72 6.43
CA GLU A 201 24.35 -37.82 5.81
C GLU A 201 25.64 -38.16 6.54
N THR A 202 26.34 -37.15 7.08
CA THR A 202 27.64 -37.34 7.71
C THR A 202 27.51 -38.03 9.06
N ASN A 203 28.33 -39.04 9.38
CA ASN A 203 28.29 -39.70 10.70
C ASN A 203 29.21 -39.04 11.74
N ASN A 204 30.25 -38.32 11.30
CA ASN A 204 31.22 -37.69 12.19
C ASN A 204 30.61 -36.47 12.89
N VAL A 205 30.64 -36.47 14.23
CA VAL A 205 30.01 -35.43 15.07
C VAL A 205 30.62 -34.04 14.84
N VAL A 206 31.94 -33.95 14.65
CA VAL A 206 32.62 -32.67 14.42
C VAL A 206 32.23 -32.09 13.06
N GLN A 207 32.17 -32.93 12.03
CA GLN A 207 31.70 -32.50 10.71
C GLN A 207 30.22 -32.12 10.72
N LYS A 208 29.36 -32.84 11.47
CA LYS A 208 27.97 -32.43 11.67
C LYS A 208 27.87 -31.03 12.29
N ALA A 209 28.67 -30.75 13.32
CA ALA A 209 28.69 -29.45 13.97
C ALA A 209 29.14 -28.34 13.00
N LEU A 210 30.13 -28.62 12.13
CA LEU A 210 30.55 -27.70 11.08
C LEU A 210 29.44 -27.42 10.05
N HIS A 211 28.79 -28.46 9.53
CA HIS A 211 27.67 -28.30 8.59
C HIS A 211 26.50 -27.53 9.22
N TYR A 212 26.21 -27.80 10.50
CA TYR A 212 25.20 -27.04 11.24
C TYR A 212 25.57 -25.56 11.37
N PHE A 213 26.83 -25.25 11.69
CA PHE A 213 27.32 -23.87 11.75
C PHE A 213 27.20 -23.15 10.39
N ASN A 214 27.58 -23.81 9.30
CA ASN A 214 27.42 -23.24 7.95
C ASN A 214 25.95 -23.00 7.60
N ALA A 215 25.06 -23.94 7.95
CA ALA A 215 23.62 -23.76 7.75
C ALA A 215 23.07 -22.57 8.55
N LEU A 216 23.53 -22.36 9.79
CA LEU A 216 23.17 -21.18 10.58
C LEU A 216 23.68 -19.89 9.95
N SER A 217 24.93 -19.87 9.48
CA SER A 217 25.49 -18.71 8.78
C SER A 217 24.69 -18.37 7.52
N ALA A 218 24.31 -19.36 6.72
CA ALA A 218 23.45 -19.15 5.54
C ALA A 218 22.03 -18.68 5.92
N ALA A 219 21.46 -19.18 7.03
CA ALA A 219 20.18 -18.71 7.53
C ALA A 219 20.24 -17.25 8.02
N GLU A 220 21.37 -16.83 8.59
CA GLU A 220 21.62 -15.43 8.96
C GLU A 220 21.75 -14.55 7.71
N GLU A 221 22.53 -14.96 6.70
CA GLU A 221 22.64 -14.28 5.41
C GLU A 221 21.27 -14.06 4.75
N TYR A 222 20.42 -15.10 4.78
CA TYR A 222 19.03 -15.03 4.30
C TYR A 222 18.21 -13.99 5.09
N SER A 223 18.31 -14.01 6.42
CA SER A 223 17.55 -13.13 7.31
C SER A 223 17.98 -11.65 7.19
N GLN A 224 19.23 -11.39 6.80
CA GLN A 224 19.74 -10.05 6.55
C GLN A 224 19.23 -9.45 5.22
N GLN A 225 18.71 -10.27 4.30
CA GLN A 225 18.17 -9.76 3.04
C GLN A 225 16.83 -9.02 3.25
N PRO A 226 16.64 -7.83 2.66
CA PRO A 226 15.41 -7.05 2.82
C PRO A 226 14.22 -7.58 1.99
N LYS A 227 13.99 -8.90 1.98
CA LYS A 227 13.00 -9.59 1.13
C LYS A 227 11.58 -9.03 1.28
N ARG A 228 11.13 -8.85 2.52
CA ARG A 228 9.79 -8.31 2.81
C ARG A 228 9.54 -6.92 2.20
N ARG A 229 10.58 -6.08 2.11
CA ARG A 229 10.46 -4.76 1.46
C ARG A 229 10.40 -4.90 -0.05
N MET A 230 11.17 -5.82 -0.61
CA MET A 230 11.21 -6.07 -2.06
C MET A 230 9.94 -6.75 -2.60
N GLU A 231 9.19 -7.44 -1.74
CA GLU A 231 7.85 -7.97 -2.06
C GLU A 231 6.84 -6.86 -2.38
N LEU A 232 7.06 -5.64 -1.88
CA LEU A 232 6.20 -4.47 -2.15
C LEU A 232 6.46 -3.82 -3.52
N VAL A 233 7.58 -4.14 -4.16
CA VAL A 233 7.92 -3.60 -5.48
C VAL A 233 7.11 -4.38 -6.52
N PRO A 234 6.17 -3.74 -7.23
CA PRO A 234 5.31 -4.43 -8.19
C PRO A 234 6.09 -4.86 -9.43
N SER A 235 5.61 -5.90 -10.06
CA SER A 235 6.01 -6.28 -11.42
C SER A 235 5.35 -5.37 -12.47
N TYR A 236 5.79 -5.41 -13.74
CA TYR A 236 5.25 -4.55 -14.80
C TYR A 236 3.77 -4.84 -15.11
N ASP A 237 3.30 -6.06 -14.87
CA ASP A 237 1.91 -6.48 -14.98
C ASP A 237 1.04 -6.05 -13.78
N GLU A 238 1.67 -5.68 -12.67
CA GLU A 238 1.01 -5.22 -11.44
C GLU A 238 0.97 -3.69 -11.32
N VAL A 239 1.25 -2.97 -12.41
CA VAL A 239 1.18 -1.50 -12.46
C VAL A 239 0.25 -1.01 -13.57
N ILE A 240 -0.33 0.15 -13.36
CA ILE A 240 -1.16 0.87 -14.33
C ILE A 240 -0.39 2.13 -14.72
N HIS A 241 -0.21 2.33 -16.02
CA HIS A 241 0.41 3.54 -16.55
C HIS A 241 -0.59 4.70 -16.53
N PHE A 242 -0.19 5.79 -15.88
CA PHE A 242 -0.90 7.05 -15.75
C PHE A 242 -0.15 8.12 -16.57
N GLU A 243 -0.80 9.23 -16.88
CA GLU A 243 -0.15 10.32 -17.63
C GLU A 243 1.02 10.93 -16.85
N GLY A 244 2.01 11.50 -17.55
CA GLY A 244 3.17 12.13 -16.92
C GLY A 244 4.23 11.17 -16.39
N ASP A 245 4.40 10.00 -17.03
CA ASP A 245 5.39 8.97 -16.64
C ASP A 245 5.21 8.44 -15.21
N MET A 246 3.96 8.33 -14.77
CA MET A 246 3.62 7.79 -13.46
C MET A 246 3.04 6.38 -13.60
N TYR A 247 3.55 5.44 -12.82
CA TYR A 247 3.06 4.08 -12.72
C TYR A 247 2.44 3.87 -11.36
N VAL A 248 1.18 3.46 -11.30
CA VAL A 248 0.49 3.22 -10.03
C VAL A 248 0.32 1.73 -9.81
N SER A 249 0.65 1.26 -8.61
CA SER A 249 0.50 -0.15 -8.25
C SER A 249 -0.98 -0.53 -8.24
N VAL A 250 -1.32 -1.65 -8.85
CA VAL A 250 -2.70 -2.20 -8.85
C VAL A 250 -3.13 -2.53 -7.42
N LYS A 251 -2.19 -3.00 -6.59
CA LYS A 251 -2.43 -3.35 -5.19
C LYS A 251 -2.17 -2.14 -4.28
N GLY A 252 -3.10 -1.89 -3.38
CA GLY A 252 -3.01 -0.86 -2.35
C GLY A 252 -3.49 -1.37 -1.01
N CYS A 253 -3.66 -0.46 -0.07
CA CYS A 253 -4.19 -0.76 1.26
C CYS A 253 -5.37 0.14 1.61
N VAL A 254 -6.24 -0.39 2.45
CA VAL A 254 -7.32 0.37 3.09
C VAL A 254 -6.99 0.53 4.56
N TRP A 255 -7.06 1.76 5.05
CA TRP A 255 -6.75 2.07 6.43
C TRP A 255 -7.62 3.21 6.94
N THR A 256 -7.71 3.34 8.26
CA THR A 256 -8.42 4.42 8.93
C THR A 256 -7.52 5.03 10.01
N LYS A 257 -7.86 6.25 10.41
CA LYS A 257 -7.24 6.94 11.54
C LYS A 257 -8.31 7.16 12.60
N ASP A 258 -8.24 6.37 13.66
CA ASP A 258 -9.09 6.57 14.82
C ASP A 258 -8.71 7.90 15.50
N LYS A 259 -9.69 8.64 16.01
CA LYS A 259 -9.47 9.92 16.71
C LYS A 259 -8.59 9.75 17.94
N ASN A 260 -8.63 8.57 18.55
CA ASN A 260 -7.89 8.25 19.77
C ASN A 260 -6.50 7.66 19.51
N ASN A 261 -6.24 7.17 18.29
CA ASN A 261 -4.99 6.50 17.96
C ASN A 261 -4.12 7.38 17.05
N VAL A 262 -2.88 7.59 17.47
CA VAL A 262 -1.91 8.34 16.66
C VAL A 262 -1.54 7.55 15.39
N ASN A 263 -1.60 6.21 15.47
CA ASN A 263 -1.16 5.33 14.40
C ASN A 263 -2.32 4.92 13.48
N PRO A 264 -2.09 4.84 12.16
CA PRO A 264 -3.08 4.34 11.22
C PRO A 264 -3.36 2.85 11.45
N VAL A 265 -4.62 2.46 11.35
CA VAL A 265 -5.08 1.08 11.48
C VAL A 265 -5.38 0.53 10.08
N ILE A 266 -4.65 -0.51 9.65
CA ILE A 266 -4.96 -1.21 8.39
C ILE A 266 -6.24 -2.00 8.57
N LEU A 267 -7.20 -1.77 7.67
CA LEU A 267 -8.47 -2.46 7.61
C LEU A 267 -8.46 -3.60 6.59
N GLY A 268 -7.66 -3.47 5.53
CA GLY A 268 -7.63 -4.45 4.46
C GLY A 268 -6.74 -4.05 3.28
N SER A 269 -7.00 -4.69 2.14
CA SER A 269 -6.31 -4.42 0.88
C SER A 269 -7.23 -3.72 -0.13
N ALA A 270 -6.61 -3.04 -1.09
CA ALA A 270 -7.33 -2.40 -2.19
C ALA A 270 -6.76 -2.87 -3.53
N THR A 271 -7.61 -2.87 -4.55
CA THR A 271 -7.24 -3.09 -5.94
C THR A 271 -7.73 -1.94 -6.79
N MET A 272 -6.91 -1.49 -7.73
CA MET A 272 -7.25 -0.40 -8.65
C MET A 272 -7.30 -0.90 -10.09
N LYS A 273 -8.23 -0.34 -10.86
CA LYS A 273 -8.32 -0.46 -12.32
C LYS A 273 -8.58 0.91 -12.91
N SER A 274 -7.89 1.23 -14.01
CA SER A 274 -8.23 2.40 -14.83
C SER A 274 -9.48 2.08 -15.64
N VAL A 275 -10.43 3.01 -15.67
CA VAL A 275 -11.67 2.87 -16.44
C VAL A 275 -11.73 4.00 -17.46
N PRO A 276 -11.92 3.71 -18.76
CA PRO A 276 -12.09 4.77 -19.74
C PRO A 276 -13.33 5.59 -19.40
N LYS A 277 -13.21 6.91 -19.45
CA LYS A 277 -14.39 7.79 -19.47
C LYS A 277 -15.14 7.49 -20.77
N THR A 278 -16.20 6.71 -20.65
CA THR A 278 -17.17 6.59 -21.74
C THR A 278 -17.85 7.94 -21.84
N ASP A 279 -17.47 8.72 -22.84
CA ASP A 279 -18.21 9.92 -23.20
C ASP A 279 -19.66 9.50 -23.40
N GLY A 280 -20.55 10.07 -22.59
CA GLY A 280 -21.98 9.83 -22.64
C GLY A 280 -22.63 10.34 -23.93
N ARG A 281 -22.10 9.99 -25.11
CA ARG A 281 -22.86 9.94 -26.35
C ARG A 281 -23.72 8.68 -26.33
N LEU A 282 -24.64 8.60 -25.37
CA LEU A 282 -25.82 7.77 -25.55
C LEU A 282 -26.66 8.47 -26.63
N ALA A 283 -26.86 7.74 -27.72
CA ALA A 283 -27.78 8.06 -28.78
C ALA A 283 -29.11 8.53 -28.18
N SER A 284 -29.55 9.71 -28.60
CA SER A 284 -30.91 10.19 -28.43
C SER A 284 -31.84 9.46 -29.39
#